data_AF-A0A2D5PWF9-F1
#
_entry.id   AF-A0A2D5PWF9-F1
#
_cell.length_a   1.000
_cell.length_b   1.000
_cell.length_c   1.000
_cell.angle_alpha   90.00
_cell.angle_beta   90.00
_cell.angle_gamma   90.00
#
_symmetry.space_group_name_H-M   'P 1'
#
loop_
_entity.id
_entity.type
_entity.pdbx_description
1 polymer ?
#
loop_
_entity_poly.entity_id
_entity_poly.type
_entity_poly.pdbx_seq_one_letter_code
_entity_poly.pdbx_strand_id
1 'polypeptide(L)' 'MDLFSHSWLPFLYLYGVGGIFFALGLFIIRRSGSLNLTKPRHSKWLKVLYFGFVWYLMIHGVFTYLALG' A
#
# COMPACT_ATOMS: atom_id res chain seq x y z
N MET A 1 -8.55 -14.22 -20.58
CA MET A 1 -7.63 -14.82 -19.59
C MET A 1 -6.24 -14.17 -19.66
N ASP A 2 -5.65 -14.04 -20.86
CA ASP A 2 -4.33 -13.42 -21.06
C ASP A 2 -4.19 -12.00 -20.45
N LEU A 3 -5.15 -11.12 -20.74
CA LEU A 3 -5.19 -9.74 -20.22
C LEU A 3 -5.17 -9.67 -18.68
N PHE A 4 -5.91 -10.58 -18.03
CA PHE A 4 -5.99 -10.65 -16.59
C PHE A 4 -4.65 -11.12 -16.00
N SER A 5 -4.08 -12.19 -16.56
CA SER A 5 -2.81 -12.77 -16.10
C SER A 5 -1.63 -11.81 -16.24
N HIS A 6 -1.63 -10.95 -17.26
CA HIS A 6 -0.53 -10.02 -17.52
C HIS A 6 -0.70 -8.64 -16.90
N SER A 7 -1.93 -8.23 -16.56
CA SER A 7 -2.20 -6.87 -16.05
C SER A 7 -2.72 -6.88 -14.61
N TRP A 8 -3.83 -7.58 -14.36
CA TRP A 8 -4.53 -7.54 -13.08
C TRP A 8 -3.94 -8.51 -12.04
N LEU A 9 -3.50 -9.69 -12.45
CA LEU A 9 -2.91 -10.68 -11.53
C LEU A 9 -1.62 -10.16 -10.87
N PRO A 10 -0.66 -9.55 -11.60
CA PRO A 10 0.53 -8.97 -10.98
C PRO A 10 0.19 -7.77 -10.08
N PHE A 11 -0.78 -6.94 -10.47
CA PHE A 11 -1.28 -5.83 -9.65
C PHE A 11 -1.85 -6.34 -8.31
N LEU A 12 -2.76 -7.33 -8.36
CA LEU A 12 -3.36 -7.93 -7.18
C LEU A 12 -2.33 -8.65 -6.31
N TYR A 13 -1.34 -9.31 -6.91
CA TYR A 13 -0.24 -9.91 -6.17
C TYR A 13 0.58 -8.86 -5.41
N LEU A 14 1.03 -7.81 -6.11
CA LEU A 14 1.85 -6.76 -5.52
C LEU A 14 1.13 -6.03 -4.38
N TYR A 15 -0.11 -5.60 -4.61
CA TYR A 15 -0.85 -4.80 -3.63
C TYR A 15 -1.60 -5.63 -2.59
N GLY A 16 -1.98 -6.87 -2.92
CA GLY A 16 -2.56 -7.81 -1.97
C GLY A 16 -1.49 -8.38 -1.04
N VAL A 17 -0.53 -9.14 -1.58
CA VAL A 17 0.54 -9.75 -0.78
C VAL A 17 1.44 -8.68 -0.17
N GLY A 18 1.89 -7.70 -0.96
CA GLY A 18 2.66 -6.58 -0.44
C GLY A 18 1.88 -5.72 0.56
N GLY A 19 0.56 -5.60 0.40
CA GLY A 19 -0.31 -4.93 1.37
C GLY A 19 -0.38 -5.65 2.71
N ILE A 20 -0.40 -6.98 2.73
CA ILE A 20 -0.31 -7.77 3.96
C ILE A 20 1.03 -7.50 4.67
N PHE A 21 2.16 -7.56 3.95
CA PHE A 21 3.47 -7.26 4.53
C PHE A 21 3.56 -5.82 5.03
N PHE A 22 3.00 -4.86 4.30
CA PHE A 22 2.92 -3.47 4.72
C PHE A 22 2.13 -3.31 6.03
N ALA A 23 0.95 -3.93 6.12
CA ALA A 23 0.13 -3.91 7.33
C ALA A 23 0.83 -4.57 8.53
N LEU A 24 1.53 -5.69 8.32
CA LEU A 24 2.35 -6.34 9.34
C LEU A 24 3.48 -5.44 9.82
N GLY A 25 4.17 -4.75 8.91
CA GLY A 25 5.19 -3.76 9.24
C GLY A 25 4.62 -2.64 10.12
N LEU A 26 3.46 -2.10 9.74
CA LEU A 26 2.75 -1.08 10.53
C LEU A 26 2.32 -1.59 11.91
N PHE A 27 1.92 -2.85 12.00
CA PHE A 27 1.58 -3.49 13.27
C PHE A 27 2.83 -3.60 14.18
N ILE A 28 3.96 -4.05 13.64
CA ILE A 28 5.21 -4.22 14.39
C ILE A 28 5.74 -2.87 14.90
N ILE A 29 5.78 -1.81 14.06
CA ILE A 29 6.29 -0.50 14.51
C ILE A 29 5.41 0.10 15.62
N ARG A 30 4.09 -0.17 15.59
CA ARG A 30 3.18 0.24 16.66
C ARG A 30 3.41 -0.58 17.92
N ARG A 31 3.51 -1.90 17.81
CA ARG A 31 3.63 -2.82 18.95
C ARG A 31 4.98 -2.70 19.67
N SER A 32 6.06 -2.41 18.92
CA SER A 32 7.41 -2.21 19.45
C SER A 32 7.58 -0.89 20.23
N GLY A 33 6.59 0.00 20.23
CA GLY A 33 6.71 1.32 20.86
C GLY A 33 7.62 2.30 20.10
N SER A 34 8.16 1.91 18.94
CA SER A 34 8.97 2.80 18.08
C SER A 34 8.16 4.00 17.56
N LEU A 35 6.84 3.86 17.50
CA LEU A 35 5.94 4.89 17.01
C LEU A 35 5.08 5.47 18.14
N ASN A 36 5.48 6.63 18.66
CA ASN A 36 4.70 7.33 19.67
C ASN A 36 3.62 8.22 19.03
N LEU A 37 2.37 7.78 19.07
CA LEU A 37 1.22 8.48 18.46
C LEU A 37 0.88 9.82 19.12
N THR A 38 1.33 10.08 20.36
CA THR A 38 1.13 11.38 21.01
C THR A 38 2.05 12.46 20.43
N LYS A 39 3.15 12.07 19.77
CA LYS A 39 4.04 13.00 19.06
C LYS A 39 3.47 13.32 17.68
N PRO A 40 3.16 14.60 17.37
CA PRO A 40 2.58 14.99 16.08
C PRO A 40 3.40 14.54 14.87
N ARG A 41 4.73 14.56 15.00
CA ARG A 41 5.65 14.11 13.94
C ARG A 41 5.47 12.64 13.58
N HIS A 42 5.39 11.75 14.56
CA HIS A 42 5.23 10.30 14.34
C HIS A 42 3.85 9.99 13.75
N SER A 43 2.80 10.66 14.25
CA SER A 43 1.45 10.56 13.69
C SER A 43 1.39 11.05 12.23
N LYS A 44 2.07 12.15 11.91
CA LYS A 44 2.17 12.65 10.52
C LYS A 44 2.84 11.64 9.60
N TRP A 45 3.98 11.07 10.00
CA TRP A 45 4.67 10.06 9.19
C TRP A 45 3.86 8.80 8.98
N LEU A 46 3.11 8.35 10.00
CA LEU A 46 2.20 7.23 9.86
C LEU A 46 1.08 7.51 8.85
N LYS A 47 0.49 8.72 8.88
CA LYS A 47 -0.50 9.15 7.88
C LYS A 47 0.10 9.20 6.47
N VAL A 48 1.34 9.68 6.33
CA VAL A 48 2.07 9.70 5.05
C VAL A 48 2.31 8.28 4.53
N LEU A 49 2.64 7.31 5.39
CA LEU A 49 2.80 5.91 4.98
C LEU A 49 1.49 5.32 4.44
N TYR A 50 0.38 5.48 5.18
CA TYR A 50 -0.93 5.04 4.69
C TYR A 50 -1.33 5.73 3.40
N PHE A 51 -1.16 7.05 3.34
CA PHE A 51 -1.47 7.82 2.15
C PHE A 51 -0.62 7.37 0.97
N GLY A 52 0.69 7.20 1.14
CA GLY A 52 1.60 6.77 0.08
C GLY A 52 1.22 5.40 -0.48
N PHE A 53 0.87 4.43 0.38
CA PHE A 53 0.42 3.11 -0.07
C PHE A 53 -0.87 3.20 -0.89
N VAL A 54 -1.91 3.88 -0.37
CA VAL A 54 -3.20 4.01 -1.05
C VAL A 54 -3.07 4.81 -2.34
N TRP A 55 -2.34 5.94 -2.31
CA TRP A 55 -2.09 6.79 -3.47
C TRP A 55 -1.40 6.00 -4.59
N TYR A 56 -0.36 5.25 -4.26
CA TYR A 56 0.39 4.47 -5.25
C TYR A 56 -0.44 3.31 -5.81
N LEU A 57 -1.25 2.64 -4.98
CA LEU A 57 -2.22 1.64 -5.41
C LEU A 57 -3.23 2.23 -6.41
N MET A 58 -3.80 3.38 -6.09
CA MET A 58 -4.79 4.05 -6.94
C MET A 58 -4.19 4.48 -8.28
N ILE A 59 -3.00 5.10 -8.28
CA ILE A 59 -2.31 5.51 -9.50
C ILE A 59 -2.05 4.28 -10.39
N HIS A 60 -1.44 3.22 -9.87
CA HIS A 60 -1.21 2.03 -10.69
C HIS A 60 -2.51 1.40 -11.16
N GLY A 61 -3.56 1.38 -10.34
CA GLY A 61 -4.87 0.86 -10.75
C GLY A 61 -5.47 1.65 -11.90
N VAL A 62 -5.43 2.98 -11.83
CA VAL A 62 -5.89 3.88 -12.89
C VAL A 62 -5.08 3.68 -14.16
N PHE A 63 -3.74 3.67 -14.11
CA PHE A 63 -2.92 3.47 -15.30
C PHE A 63 -3.05 2.06 -15.89
N THR A 64 -3.23 1.04 -15.05
CA THR A 64 -3.53 -0.32 -15.51
C THR A 64 -4.85 -0.34 -16.26
N TYR A 65 -5.90 0.28 -15.70
CA TYR A 65 -7.19 0.38 -16.37
C TYR A 65 -7.12 1.16 -17.68
N LEU A 66 -6.43 2.31 -17.70
CA LEU A 66 -6.25 3.15 -18.89
C LEU A 66 -5.45 2.45 -19.99
N ALA A 67 -4.50 1.58 -19.64
CA ALA A 67 -3.73 0.82 -20.62
C ALA A 67 -4.52 -0.31 -21.29
N LEU A 68 -5.69 -0.67 -20.74
CA LEU A 68 -6.56 -1.73 -21.22
C LEU A 68 -7.74 -1.23 -22.07
N GLY A 69 -7.99 0.08 -22.07
CA GLY A 69 -9.00 0.75 -22.91
C GLY A 69 -8.38 1.35 -24.16
#